data_AF-A0A2K8X9E3-F1
#
_entry.id   AF-A0A2K8X9E3-F1
#
_cell.length_a   1.000
_cell.length_b   1.000
_cell.length_c   1.000
_cell.angle_alpha   90.00
_cell.angle_beta   90.00
_cell.angle_gamma   90.00
#
_symmetry.space_group_name_H-M   'P 1'
#
loop_
_entity.id
_entity.type
_entity.pdbx_description
1 polymer ?
#
loop_
_entity_poly.entity_id
_entity_poly.type
_entity_poly.pdbx_seq_one_letter_code
_entity_poly.pdbx_strand_id
1 'polypeptide(L)'
;MKKLFTLTILICGLLSVAQTEDTTSSETSENATFKRWAIDVGAGVQKPTRPFVDGYVSTPDLWQADLGVRYMFTRSFGVGLEFGYNSIQSDSDSPVDFESDYYRVGLEGIVNLGDFVNLKSASSRFGILGHGGIGVGFLTSNNRSLSDNTDHHLNFTAGLTPQYRVTNSIAIFTDLTIIGTTRNDYGWDGAQLGTDVRGFEGLMINASVGLTFYLGEGTDPADFAKDPMEAKVDDIAAQMEKMAAENADDDQDGVPNYLDRDNTTESGVRVDSKGRAIDMNKNGIPDDMESSLNSRYASQSDIQTAINGADGANQNLIKQLINEGYVNVYFRFNSTKPTTYSLGAINTIVQYMKDNPSASATLTGFADEIGSPEYNKTLSERRAKMVSDVLTAAGIDASRLAQNGDGEDASVDKNSADARQLVRRVTFRIN
;
A
#
# COMPACT_ATOMS: atom_id res chain seq x y z
N MET A 1 -33.97 42.38 38.76
CA MET A 1 -34.58 42.43 37.41
C MET A 1 -33.64 41.72 36.45
N LYS A 2 -34.05 40.56 35.94
CA LYS A 2 -33.28 39.76 34.97
C LYS A 2 -33.35 40.46 33.61
N LYS A 3 -32.21 40.75 32.98
CA LYS A 3 -32.14 41.02 31.54
C LYS A 3 -31.32 39.93 30.90
N LEU A 4 -32.07 39.01 30.29
CA LEU A 4 -31.62 37.96 29.39
C LEU A 4 -31.14 38.66 28.11
N PHE A 5 -29.86 38.61 27.80
CA PHE A 5 -29.37 39.01 26.47
C PHE A 5 -29.30 37.76 25.59
N THR A 6 -30.30 37.63 24.73
CA THR A 6 -30.37 36.63 23.67
C THR A 6 -29.29 36.92 22.63
N LEU A 7 -28.27 36.06 22.60
CA LEU A 7 -27.34 35.94 21.48
C LEU A 7 -28.06 35.16 20.36
N THR A 8 -28.66 35.87 19.42
CA THR A 8 -29.21 35.27 18.20
C THR A 8 -29.02 36.28 17.08
N ILE A 9 -28.55 35.79 15.93
CA ILE A 9 -28.26 36.51 14.67
C ILE A 9 -26.79 36.97 14.53
N LEU A 10 -25.91 36.03 14.18
CA LEU A 10 -24.89 36.22 13.12
C LEU A 10 -24.31 34.88 12.63
N ILE A 11 -25.16 33.89 12.29
CA ILE A 11 -24.73 32.60 11.68
C ILE A 11 -25.26 32.43 10.24
N CYS A 12 -25.96 33.42 9.66
CA CYS A 12 -26.53 33.30 8.30
C CYS A 12 -25.91 34.23 7.24
N GLY A 13 -24.77 34.88 7.50
CA GLY A 13 -24.21 35.89 6.59
C GLY A 13 -23.13 35.42 5.60
N LEU A 14 -22.57 34.21 5.74
CA LEU A 14 -21.39 33.78 4.97
C LEU A 14 -21.63 32.62 3.98
N LEU A 15 -22.89 32.22 3.77
CA LEU A 15 -23.25 31.10 2.87
C LEU A 15 -23.69 31.52 1.45
N SER A 16 -23.53 32.78 1.05
CA SER A 16 -24.06 33.28 -0.23
C SER A 16 -23.03 33.86 -1.21
N VAL A 17 -21.77 33.43 -1.15
CA VAL A 17 -20.80 33.69 -2.23
C VAL A 17 -20.29 32.37 -2.80
N ALA A 18 -21.19 31.66 -3.46
CA ALA A 18 -20.86 30.54 -4.32
C ALA A 18 -21.77 30.61 -5.54
N GLN A 19 -21.40 31.41 -6.54
CA GLN A 19 -21.66 31.19 -7.96
C GLN A 19 -21.20 32.41 -8.77
N THR A 20 -20.01 32.31 -9.33
CA THR A 20 -19.69 32.85 -10.65
C THR A 20 -18.57 31.99 -11.21
N GLU A 21 -18.96 30.96 -11.97
CA GLU A 21 -18.05 30.32 -12.92
C GLU A 21 -17.73 31.34 -14.00
N ASP A 22 -16.46 31.71 -14.12
CA ASP A 22 -15.98 32.39 -15.32
C ASP A 22 -15.00 31.48 -16.06
N THR A 23 -15.26 31.39 -17.35
CA THR A 23 -14.74 30.37 -18.26
C THR A 23 -13.38 30.84 -18.75
N THR A 24 -12.29 30.14 -18.41
CA THR A 24 -11.05 30.23 -19.17
C THR A 24 -10.35 28.89 -19.18
N SER A 25 -10.33 28.29 -20.37
CA SER A 25 -9.64 27.06 -20.72
C SER A 25 -8.14 27.16 -20.44
N SER A 26 -7.66 26.37 -19.48
CA SER A 26 -6.29 25.86 -19.46
C SER A 26 -6.30 24.48 -18.82
N GLU A 27 -5.81 23.49 -19.57
CA GLU A 27 -5.64 22.12 -19.11
C GLU A 27 -4.87 22.11 -17.79
N THR A 28 -5.57 21.84 -16.68
CA THR A 28 -4.95 21.63 -15.38
C THR A 28 -5.55 20.38 -14.77
N SER A 29 -4.63 19.49 -14.37
CA SER A 29 -4.84 18.23 -13.64
C SER A 29 -6.16 18.19 -12.87
N GLU A 30 -6.85 17.04 -12.90
CA GLU A 30 -7.88 16.69 -11.92
C GLU A 30 -7.50 17.24 -10.55
N ASN A 31 -8.23 18.29 -10.13
CA ASN A 31 -7.99 18.96 -8.87
C ASN A 31 -8.29 17.94 -7.78
N ALA A 32 -7.27 17.41 -7.10
CA ALA A 32 -7.47 16.63 -5.89
C ALA A 32 -8.40 17.40 -4.96
N THR A 33 -9.62 16.91 -4.78
CA THR A 33 -10.64 17.54 -3.95
C THR A 33 -10.34 17.21 -2.49
N PHE A 34 -9.76 18.15 -1.77
CA PHE A 34 -9.56 18.08 -0.33
C PHE A 34 -10.52 19.02 0.40
N LYS A 35 -10.86 18.68 1.64
CA LYS A 35 -11.70 19.54 2.49
C LYS A 35 -10.95 20.81 2.82
N ARG A 36 -11.53 21.96 2.43
CA ARG A 36 -10.88 23.27 2.52
C ARG A 36 -11.26 24.03 3.78
N TRP A 37 -12.47 23.82 4.28
CA TRP A 37 -12.96 24.51 5.46
C TRP A 37 -12.62 23.71 6.72
N ALA A 38 -12.27 24.40 7.79
CA ALA A 38 -12.25 23.81 9.10
C ALA A 38 -12.71 24.78 10.18
N ILE A 39 -13.22 24.22 11.27
CA ILE A 39 -13.60 24.94 12.49
C ILE A 39 -12.73 24.40 13.62
N ASP A 40 -12.01 25.29 14.29
CA ASP A 40 -11.11 24.98 15.39
C ASP A 40 -11.77 25.45 16.69
N VAL A 41 -11.86 24.57 17.68
CA VAL A 41 -12.41 24.89 19.01
C VAL A 41 -11.42 24.48 20.06
N GLY A 42 -10.83 25.45 20.75
CA GLY A 42 -9.77 25.23 21.74
C GLY A 42 -10.07 25.89 23.08
N ALA A 43 -9.48 25.32 24.12
CA ALA A 43 -9.44 25.89 25.44
C ALA A 43 -8.08 25.61 26.08
N GLY A 44 -7.64 26.48 26.99
CA GLY A 44 -6.28 26.42 27.45
C GLY A 44 -5.94 27.37 28.58
N VAL A 45 -4.65 27.69 28.61
CA VAL A 45 -4.02 28.58 29.58
C VAL A 45 -3.48 29.81 28.88
N GLN A 46 -3.44 30.90 29.63
CA GLN A 46 -2.84 32.16 29.22
C GLN A 46 -1.77 32.57 30.21
N LYS A 47 -0.73 33.20 29.68
CA LYS A 47 0.30 33.88 30.45
C LYS A 47 0.48 35.29 29.91
N PRO A 48 -0.33 36.26 30.36
CA PRO A 48 -0.06 37.66 30.11
C PRO A 48 1.26 38.03 30.79
N THR A 49 2.17 38.64 30.03
CA THR A 49 3.56 38.91 30.47
C THR A 49 3.76 40.37 30.82
N ARG A 50 3.27 41.28 29.97
CA ARG A 50 3.39 42.74 30.13
C ARG A 50 2.36 43.45 29.25
N PRO A 51 1.94 44.69 29.57
CA PRO A 51 2.29 45.45 30.77
C PRO A 51 1.37 45.13 31.96
N PHE A 52 1.92 45.30 33.16
CA PHE A 52 1.25 45.23 34.46
C PHE A 52 1.80 46.34 35.35
N VAL A 53 1.08 46.73 36.41
CA VAL A 53 1.72 47.53 37.48
C VAL A 53 2.84 46.75 38.17
N ASP A 54 3.80 47.48 38.72
CA ASP A 54 4.90 46.91 39.50
C ASP A 54 4.35 46.01 40.63
N GLY A 55 4.87 44.77 40.68
CA GLY A 55 4.55 43.79 41.71
C GLY A 55 3.60 42.66 41.30
N TYR A 56 2.98 42.72 40.11
CA TYR A 56 2.25 41.54 39.59
C TYR A 56 3.20 40.39 39.26
N VAL A 57 2.82 39.17 39.66
CA VAL A 57 3.53 37.94 39.30
C VAL A 57 2.78 37.27 38.15
N SER A 58 3.41 37.22 36.97
CA SER A 58 2.86 36.53 35.80
C SER A 58 2.92 35.01 35.98
N THR A 59 1.82 34.44 36.49
CA THR A 59 1.56 33.00 36.52
C THR A 59 0.61 32.60 35.39
N PRO A 60 0.75 31.39 34.81
CA PRO A 60 -0.23 30.89 33.86
C PRO A 60 -1.57 30.68 34.56
N ASP A 61 -2.64 31.24 34.00
CA ASP A 61 -4.01 31.04 34.45
C ASP A 61 -4.77 30.17 33.45
N LEU A 62 -5.73 29.40 33.96
CA LEU A 62 -6.72 28.71 33.15
C LEU A 62 -7.73 29.77 32.63
N TRP A 63 -8.67 29.37 31.76
CA TRP A 63 -9.69 30.27 31.17
C TRP A 63 -9.24 31.06 29.93
N GLN A 64 -8.51 30.40 29.05
CA GLN A 64 -8.41 30.79 27.65
C GLN A 64 -9.35 29.93 26.81
N ALA A 65 -10.05 30.54 25.86
CA ALA A 65 -10.82 29.86 24.83
C ALA A 65 -10.52 30.46 23.46
N ASP A 66 -10.58 29.63 22.42
CA ASP A 66 -10.42 30.02 21.02
C ASP A 66 -11.47 29.33 20.14
N LEU A 67 -11.92 30.07 19.13
CA LEU A 67 -12.78 29.61 18.07
C LEU A 67 -12.24 30.12 16.75
N GLY A 68 -11.73 29.22 15.92
CA GLY A 68 -11.20 29.51 14.59
C GLY A 68 -12.15 29.03 13.50
N VAL A 69 -12.28 29.80 12.43
CA VAL A 69 -12.83 29.32 11.14
C VAL A 69 -11.78 29.56 10.08
N ARG A 70 -11.36 28.51 9.40
CA ARG A 70 -10.28 28.58 8.41
C ARG A 70 -10.64 28.00 7.07
N TYR A 71 -10.01 28.56 6.04
CA TYR A 71 -10.13 28.16 4.65
C TYR A 71 -8.74 27.98 4.02
N MET A 72 -8.47 26.78 3.53
CA MET A 72 -7.22 26.42 2.86
C MET A 72 -7.35 26.59 1.33
N PHE A 73 -6.61 27.55 0.76
CA PHE A 73 -6.54 27.79 -0.68
C PHE A 73 -5.78 26.67 -1.39
N THR A 74 -4.73 26.17 -0.74
CA THR A 74 -3.91 25.03 -1.19
C THR A 74 -3.69 24.09 -0.01
N ARG A 75 -3.01 22.95 -0.23
CA ARG A 75 -2.58 22.07 0.87
C ARG A 75 -1.64 22.78 1.88
N SER A 76 -0.95 23.83 1.41
CA SER A 76 0.12 24.51 2.15
C SER A 76 -0.27 25.87 2.70
N PHE A 77 -1.27 26.55 2.12
CA PHE A 77 -1.60 27.93 2.44
C PHE A 77 -3.10 28.13 2.62
N GLY A 78 -3.46 28.89 3.66
CA GLY A 78 -4.84 29.25 3.96
C GLY A 78 -4.95 30.58 4.69
N VAL A 79 -6.18 30.91 5.04
CA VAL A 79 -6.56 32.06 5.86
C VAL A 79 -7.52 31.61 6.96
N GLY A 80 -7.46 32.24 8.12
CA GLY A 80 -8.32 31.97 9.25
C GLY A 80 -8.90 33.25 9.83
N LEU A 81 -10.13 33.16 10.34
CA LEU A 81 -10.72 34.14 11.25
C LEU A 81 -10.73 33.51 12.64
N GLU A 82 -10.11 34.17 13.61
CA GLU A 82 -9.96 33.70 14.99
C GLU A 82 -10.76 34.59 15.93
N PHE A 83 -11.49 33.97 16.85
CA PHE A 83 -12.09 34.61 18.01
C PHE A 83 -11.46 34.04 19.27
N GLY A 84 -11.00 34.88 20.17
CA GLY A 84 -10.38 34.42 21.41
C GLY A 84 -10.91 35.15 22.63
N TYR A 85 -10.87 34.45 23.75
CA TYR A 85 -11.25 34.95 25.06
C TYR A 85 -10.19 34.55 26.09
N ASN A 86 -9.87 35.45 27.01
CA ASN A 86 -8.94 35.24 28.11
C ASN A 86 -9.49 35.94 29.37
N SER A 87 -9.59 35.22 30.48
CA SER A 87 -9.89 35.80 31.81
C SER A 87 -8.61 35.93 32.61
N ILE A 88 -8.16 37.15 32.89
CA ILE A 88 -6.88 37.42 33.55
C ILE A 88 -7.15 37.80 35.00
N GLN A 89 -6.66 37.00 35.94
CA GLN A 89 -6.89 37.22 37.36
C GLN A 89 -5.58 37.51 38.12
N SER A 90 -5.72 38.22 39.24
CA SER A 90 -4.65 38.43 40.22
C SER A 90 -4.32 37.15 40.97
N ASP A 91 -3.03 36.85 41.13
CA ASP A 91 -2.56 35.78 42.02
C ASP A 91 -2.44 36.28 43.48
N SER A 92 -2.40 35.36 44.44
CA SER A 92 -2.22 35.58 45.88
C SER A 92 -0.99 36.40 46.28
N ASP A 93 0.06 36.38 45.45
CA ASP A 93 1.28 37.18 45.64
C ASP A 93 1.21 38.55 44.96
N SER A 94 0.11 38.86 44.26
CA SER A 94 -0.09 40.16 43.61
C SER A 94 -0.48 41.21 44.65
N PRO A 95 0.04 42.45 44.54
CA PRO A 95 -0.22 43.49 45.53
C PRO A 95 -1.67 44.00 45.50
N VAL A 96 -2.44 43.68 44.45
CA VAL A 96 -3.81 44.14 44.27
C VAL A 96 -4.65 43.11 43.52
N ASP A 97 -5.90 42.96 43.97
CA ASP A 97 -6.89 42.12 43.33
C ASP A 97 -7.45 42.77 42.05
N PHE A 98 -7.57 41.99 40.98
CA PHE A 98 -8.23 42.40 39.74
C PHE A 98 -8.72 41.19 38.95
N GLU A 99 -9.68 41.43 38.07
CA GLU A 99 -10.14 40.46 37.08
C GLU A 99 -10.38 41.21 35.78
N SER A 100 -9.65 40.83 34.72
CA SER A 100 -9.76 41.46 33.41
C SER A 100 -10.15 40.45 32.35
N ASP A 101 -11.22 40.74 31.62
CA ASP A 101 -11.62 39.97 30.46
C ASP A 101 -11.05 40.58 29.19
N TYR A 102 -10.41 39.72 28.40
CA TYR A 102 -9.82 40.09 27.12
C TYR A 102 -10.45 39.30 25.98
N TYR A 103 -11.06 40.00 25.04
CA TYR A 103 -11.65 39.44 23.82
C TYR A 103 -10.83 39.85 22.60
N ARG A 104 -10.62 38.92 21.66
CA ARG A 104 -9.93 39.19 20.40
C ARG A 104 -10.71 38.69 19.19
N VAL A 105 -10.59 39.43 18.09
CA VAL A 105 -10.99 38.99 16.75
C VAL A 105 -9.83 39.26 15.80
N GLY A 106 -9.32 38.23 15.15
CA GLY A 106 -8.12 38.28 14.31
C GLY A 106 -8.31 37.65 12.94
N LEU A 107 -7.62 38.19 11.94
CA LEU A 107 -7.45 37.58 10.62
C LEU A 107 -6.02 37.05 10.53
N GLU A 108 -5.89 35.77 10.23
CA GLU A 108 -4.61 35.06 10.24
C GLU A 108 -4.30 34.41 8.90
N GLY A 109 -3.04 34.48 8.48
CA GLY A 109 -2.49 33.62 7.44
C GLY A 109 -2.08 32.28 8.05
N ILE A 110 -2.37 31.19 7.35
CA ILE A 110 -2.08 29.82 7.81
C ILE A 110 -1.12 29.16 6.82
N VAL A 111 -0.07 28.53 7.34
CA VAL A 111 0.92 27.78 6.57
C VAL A 111 1.01 26.36 7.12
N ASN A 112 0.85 25.35 6.27
CA ASN A 112 1.07 23.96 6.64
C ASN A 112 2.56 23.64 6.62
N LEU A 113 3.22 23.72 7.77
CA LEU A 113 4.66 23.49 7.90
C LEU A 113 5.05 22.03 7.62
N GLY A 114 4.13 21.09 7.81
CA GLY A 114 4.34 19.67 7.49
C GLY A 114 4.71 19.42 6.03
N ASP A 115 4.27 20.29 5.11
CA ASP A 115 4.59 20.20 3.68
C ASP A 115 6.05 20.53 3.37
N PHE A 116 6.73 21.33 4.21
CA PHE A 116 8.09 21.81 3.97
C PHE A 116 9.17 20.94 4.62
N VAL A 117 8.79 20.16 5.64
CA VAL A 117 9.73 19.31 6.41
C VAL A 117 9.53 17.81 6.12
N ASN A 118 8.82 17.47 5.04
CA ASN A 118 8.50 16.11 4.62
C ASN A 118 7.87 15.23 5.74
N LEU A 119 7.09 15.86 6.62
CA LEU A 119 6.51 15.19 7.78
C LEU A 119 5.50 14.10 7.37
N LYS A 120 4.85 14.31 6.23
CA LYS A 120 3.82 13.43 5.66
C LYS A 120 4.37 12.07 5.22
N SER A 121 5.65 12.01 4.81
CA SER A 121 6.33 10.74 4.51
C SER A 121 6.56 9.91 5.77
N ALA A 122 6.80 10.55 6.91
CA ALA A 122 6.99 9.87 8.19
C ALA A 122 5.67 9.48 8.87
N SER A 123 4.63 10.31 8.76
CA SER A 123 3.29 10.01 9.31
C SER A 123 2.19 10.76 8.58
N SER A 124 1.19 10.03 8.09
CA SER A 124 -0.02 10.63 7.49
C SER A 124 -1.03 11.15 8.53
N ARG A 125 -0.73 11.04 9.83
CA ARG A 125 -1.62 11.49 10.91
C ARG A 125 -1.12 12.72 11.64
N PHE A 126 0.15 13.05 11.54
CA PHE A 126 0.72 14.19 12.25
C PHE A 126 0.92 15.37 11.30
N GLY A 127 0.56 16.56 11.75
CA GLY A 127 0.72 17.81 11.01
C GLY A 127 1.14 18.92 11.94
N ILE A 128 1.74 19.97 11.39
CA ILE A 128 2.06 21.20 12.11
C ILE A 128 1.63 22.36 11.21
N LEU A 129 0.80 23.24 11.75
CA LEU A 129 0.48 24.51 11.12
C LEU A 129 1.29 25.62 11.80
N GLY A 130 1.69 26.60 11.02
CA GLY A 130 2.09 27.91 11.52
C GLY A 130 0.99 28.90 11.16
N HIS A 131 0.69 29.81 12.07
CA HIS A 131 -0.29 30.86 11.82
C HIS A 131 0.24 32.19 12.33
N GLY A 132 -0.26 33.27 11.75
CA GLY A 132 0.05 34.61 12.21
C GLY A 132 -0.77 35.66 11.50
N GLY A 133 -1.08 36.74 12.21
CA GLY A 133 -2.11 37.64 11.78
C GLY A 133 -2.15 38.97 12.52
N ILE A 134 -3.20 39.71 12.21
CA ILE A 134 -3.53 40.98 12.82
C ILE A 134 -4.98 40.94 13.28
N GLY A 135 -5.29 41.66 14.34
CA GLY A 135 -6.63 41.70 14.88
C GLY A 135 -6.88 42.88 15.79
N VAL A 136 -8.11 42.94 16.29
CA VAL A 136 -8.55 43.93 17.27
C VAL A 136 -8.87 43.21 18.57
N GLY A 137 -8.50 43.87 19.67
CA GLY A 137 -8.67 43.38 21.01
C GLY A 137 -9.45 44.35 21.89
N PHE A 138 -10.18 43.80 22.85
CA PHE A 138 -11.06 44.52 23.77
C PHE A 138 -10.77 44.05 25.18
N LEU A 139 -10.27 44.94 26.03
CA LEU A 139 -10.00 44.66 27.44
C LEU A 139 -11.03 45.37 28.31
N THR A 140 -11.60 44.64 29.25
CA THR A 140 -12.46 45.16 30.33
C THR A 140 -11.92 44.67 31.66
N SER A 141 -12.00 45.47 32.73
CA SER A 141 -11.47 45.05 34.03
C SER A 141 -12.41 45.42 35.16
N ASN A 142 -12.72 44.45 36.02
CA ASN A 142 -13.47 44.65 37.25
C ASN A 142 -12.51 45.02 38.40
N ASN A 143 -12.99 45.83 39.35
CA ASN A 143 -12.26 46.26 40.55
C ASN A 143 -11.03 47.17 40.30
N ARG A 144 -10.88 47.76 39.10
CA ARG A 144 -9.78 48.67 38.74
C ARG A 144 -10.25 49.88 37.93
N SER A 145 -9.32 50.76 37.54
CA SER A 145 -9.60 52.07 36.90
C SER A 145 -10.36 51.98 35.58
N LEU A 146 -10.43 50.79 34.97
CA LEU A 146 -11.15 50.49 33.73
C LEU A 146 -12.60 50.00 33.97
N SER A 147 -13.13 49.97 35.22
CA SER A 147 -14.40 49.29 35.55
C SER A 147 -15.63 49.66 34.73
N ASP A 148 -15.65 50.86 34.15
CA ASP A 148 -16.78 51.38 33.36
C ASP A 148 -16.41 51.64 31.89
N ASN A 149 -15.20 51.27 31.43
CA ASN A 149 -14.70 51.58 30.10
C ASN A 149 -14.03 50.36 29.44
N THR A 150 -13.90 50.37 28.11
CA THR A 150 -13.23 49.29 27.36
C THR A 150 -11.97 49.85 26.73
N ASP A 151 -10.83 49.17 26.95
CA ASP A 151 -9.60 49.48 26.23
C ASP A 151 -9.57 48.73 24.90
N HIS A 152 -9.13 49.42 23.86
CA HIS A 152 -9.13 48.93 22.49
C HIS A 152 -7.72 48.92 21.94
N HIS A 153 -7.21 47.75 21.57
CA HIS A 153 -5.87 47.62 21.04
C HIS A 153 -5.83 46.87 19.72
N LEU A 154 -4.85 47.22 18.89
CA LEU A 154 -4.49 46.42 17.73
C LEU A 154 -3.57 45.29 18.22
N ASN A 155 -3.90 44.05 17.86
CA ASN A 155 -3.11 42.88 18.20
C ASN A 155 -2.45 42.24 16.96
N PHE A 156 -1.35 41.54 17.21
CA PHE A 156 -0.59 40.77 16.25
C PHE A 156 -0.36 39.39 16.86
N THR A 157 -0.65 38.36 16.09
CA THR A 157 -0.53 36.98 16.54
C THR A 157 0.52 36.25 15.71
N ALA A 158 1.23 35.34 16.35
CA ALA A 158 2.07 34.37 15.67
C ALA A 158 2.14 33.10 16.54
N GLY A 159 1.92 31.94 15.94
CA GLY A 159 1.89 30.70 16.68
C GLY A 159 2.11 29.46 15.85
N LEU A 160 2.17 28.35 16.55
CA LEU A 160 2.36 27.01 16.01
C LEU A 160 1.28 26.08 16.55
N THR A 161 0.68 25.33 15.63
CA THR A 161 -0.44 24.43 15.92
C THR A 161 -0.09 23.00 15.50
N PRO A 162 0.62 22.23 16.34
CA PRO A 162 0.72 20.78 16.15
C PRO A 162 -0.65 20.11 16.17
N GLN A 163 -0.87 19.15 15.28
CA GLN A 163 -2.15 18.46 15.15
C GLN A 163 -2.00 16.98 14.85
N TYR A 164 -2.97 16.20 15.34
CA TYR A 164 -3.08 14.76 15.14
C TYR A 164 -4.45 14.40 14.56
N ARG A 165 -4.45 13.85 13.33
CA ARG A 165 -5.64 13.35 12.64
C ARG A 165 -6.20 12.12 13.35
N VAL A 166 -7.42 12.24 13.86
CA VAL A 166 -8.18 11.13 14.45
C VAL A 166 -9.01 10.45 13.36
N THR A 167 -9.72 11.23 12.55
CA THR A 167 -10.52 10.77 11.41
C THR A 167 -10.37 11.74 10.23
N ASN A 168 -10.96 11.43 9.08
CA ASN A 168 -10.98 12.35 7.94
C ASN A 168 -11.83 13.60 8.15
N SER A 169 -12.54 13.71 9.28
CA SER A 169 -13.35 14.88 9.62
C SER A 169 -12.94 15.54 10.94
N ILE A 170 -12.07 14.92 11.73
CA ILE A 170 -11.72 15.39 13.08
C ILE A 170 -10.22 15.23 13.32
N ALA A 171 -9.58 16.28 13.82
CA ALA A 171 -8.24 16.24 14.39
C ALA A 171 -8.23 16.82 15.81
N ILE A 172 -7.24 16.41 16.60
CA ILE A 172 -6.89 17.04 17.86
C ILE A 172 -5.74 17.99 17.57
N PHE A 173 -5.78 19.20 18.11
CA PHE A 173 -4.68 20.14 18.02
C PHE A 173 -4.19 20.58 19.39
N THR A 174 -2.93 20.97 19.43
CA THR A 174 -2.35 21.80 20.49
C THR A 174 -1.89 23.09 19.84
N ASP A 175 -2.10 24.22 20.47
CA ASP A 175 -1.72 25.51 19.92
C ASP A 175 -0.83 26.27 20.90
N LEU A 176 0.18 26.96 20.38
CA LEU A 176 1.00 27.91 21.12
C LEU A 176 1.03 29.23 20.35
N THR A 177 0.34 30.23 20.87
CA THR A 177 0.20 31.55 20.24
C THR A 177 0.83 32.63 21.08
N ILE A 178 1.68 33.45 20.46
CA ILE A 178 2.18 34.69 21.02
C ILE A 178 1.32 35.85 20.50
N ILE A 179 0.80 36.66 21.42
CA ILE A 179 -0.06 37.80 21.13
C ILE A 179 0.68 39.06 21.56
N GLY A 180 1.03 39.90 20.59
CA GLY A 180 1.54 41.24 20.82
C GLY A 180 0.42 42.27 20.67
N THR A 181 0.35 43.28 21.52
CA THR A 181 -0.61 44.39 21.37
C THR A 181 0.09 45.74 21.30
N THR A 182 -0.55 46.67 20.59
CA THR A 182 -0.07 48.03 20.43
C THR A 182 -1.11 49.03 20.92
N ARG A 183 -0.63 50.18 21.43
CA ARG A 183 -1.45 51.25 22.01
C ARG A 183 -2.33 50.77 23.17
N ASN A 184 -1.71 50.17 24.19
CA ASN A 184 -2.42 49.87 25.42
C ASN A 184 -2.50 51.15 26.26
N ASP A 185 -3.71 51.61 26.56
CA ASP A 185 -3.92 52.68 27.53
C ASP A 185 -3.97 52.11 28.96
N TYR A 186 -4.28 50.82 29.10
CA TYR A 186 -4.34 50.07 30.34
C TYR A 186 -3.50 48.80 30.30
N GLY A 187 -2.94 48.41 31.45
CA GLY A 187 -2.28 47.12 31.62
C GLY A 187 -3.27 45.96 31.60
N TRP A 188 -2.78 44.72 31.50
CA TRP A 188 -3.63 43.53 31.59
C TRP A 188 -4.38 43.43 32.91
N ASP A 189 -3.88 44.12 33.94
CA ASP A 189 -4.50 44.32 35.25
C ASP A 189 -5.54 45.45 35.30
N GLY A 190 -5.84 46.11 34.19
CA GLY A 190 -6.80 47.22 34.12
C GLY A 190 -6.31 48.51 34.78
N ALA A 191 -5.03 48.61 35.13
CA ALA A 191 -4.42 49.81 35.64
C ALA A 191 -4.01 50.74 34.49
N GLN A 192 -4.22 52.04 34.64
CA GLN A 192 -3.87 53.02 33.61
C GLN A 192 -2.35 53.10 33.44
N LEU A 193 -1.89 53.00 32.19
CA LEU A 193 -0.49 53.14 31.83
C LEU A 193 -0.14 54.62 31.61
N GLY A 194 1.13 54.98 31.83
CA GLY A 194 1.61 56.35 31.63
C GLY A 194 1.57 56.78 30.16
N THR A 195 1.57 58.10 29.91
CA THR A 195 1.46 58.69 28.55
C THR A 195 2.67 58.47 27.62
N ASP A 196 3.76 57.87 28.12
CA ASP A 196 5.03 57.67 27.39
C ASP A 196 5.16 56.27 26.76
N VAL A 197 4.11 55.46 26.88
CA VAL A 197 4.07 54.04 26.54
C VAL A 197 3.62 53.91 25.06
N ARG A 198 4.57 53.82 24.12
CA ARG A 198 4.32 53.74 22.66
C ARG A 198 5.02 52.53 22.04
N GLY A 199 4.26 51.65 21.39
CA GLY A 199 4.81 50.54 20.58
C GLY A 199 4.14 49.19 20.88
N PHE A 200 4.91 48.11 20.75
CA PHE A 200 4.55 46.72 21.08
C PHE A 200 4.74 46.46 22.58
N GLU A 201 3.81 46.99 23.35
CA GLU A 201 3.83 47.07 24.80
C GLU A 201 3.23 45.81 25.44
N GLY A 202 2.16 45.30 24.83
CA GLY A 202 1.49 44.09 25.30
C GLY A 202 2.12 42.84 24.75
N LEU A 203 2.34 41.87 25.63
CA LEU A 203 2.76 40.52 25.30
C LEU A 203 1.98 39.53 26.16
N MET A 204 1.34 38.57 25.51
CA MET A 204 0.64 37.45 26.12
C MET A 204 1.00 36.18 25.36
N ILE A 205 1.10 35.07 26.07
CA ILE A 205 1.29 33.74 25.48
C ILE A 205 0.07 32.90 25.82
N ASN A 206 -0.56 32.31 24.82
CA ASN A 206 -1.64 31.35 24.98
C ASN A 206 -1.13 29.96 24.60
N ALA A 207 -1.53 28.96 25.38
CA ALA A 207 -1.34 27.56 25.03
C ALA A 207 -2.68 26.84 25.16
N SER A 208 -3.17 26.24 24.06
CA SER A 208 -4.49 25.61 24.02
C SER A 208 -4.44 24.19 23.50
N VAL A 209 -5.49 23.43 23.82
CA VAL A 209 -5.76 22.10 23.27
C VAL A 209 -7.20 22.06 22.81
N GLY A 210 -7.44 21.43 21.67
CA GLY A 210 -8.74 21.53 21.04
C GLY A 210 -9.01 20.49 19.97
N LEU A 211 -10.15 20.68 19.32
CA LEU A 211 -10.62 19.87 18.21
C LEU A 211 -10.79 20.71 16.97
N THR A 212 -10.34 20.17 15.86
CA THR A 212 -10.57 20.68 14.52
C THR A 212 -11.62 19.83 13.83
N PHE A 213 -12.63 20.47 13.25
CA PHE A 213 -13.68 19.84 12.45
C PHE A 213 -13.52 20.25 10.98
N TYR A 214 -13.26 19.28 10.10
CA TYR A 214 -13.06 19.54 8.67
C TYR A 214 -14.38 19.42 7.89
N LEU A 215 -14.61 20.41 7.03
CA LEU A 215 -15.85 20.59 6.27
C LEU A 215 -15.56 20.77 4.77
N GLY A 216 -16.53 20.34 3.95
CA GLY A 216 -16.49 20.48 2.49
C GLY A 216 -16.37 19.15 1.76
N GLU A 217 -16.32 19.25 0.44
CA GLU A 217 -16.17 18.12 -0.47
C GLU A 217 -14.71 17.68 -0.55
N GLY A 218 -14.46 16.37 -0.50
CA GLY A 218 -13.12 15.79 -0.51
C GLY A 218 -12.94 14.68 0.51
N THR A 219 -12.05 13.74 0.19
CA THR A 219 -11.79 12.56 1.04
C THR A 219 -10.91 12.92 2.24
N ASP A 220 -9.83 13.66 2.00
CA ASP A 220 -8.86 14.07 3.00
C ASP A 220 -8.92 15.59 3.28
N PRO A 221 -8.64 16.02 4.52
CA PRO A 221 -8.43 17.43 4.82
C PRO A 221 -7.23 18.03 4.11
N ALA A 222 -7.30 19.32 3.74
CA ALA A 222 -6.19 20.05 3.12
C ALA A 222 -4.85 19.86 3.86
N ASP A 223 -4.90 19.88 5.19
CA ASP A 223 -3.72 19.76 6.05
C ASP A 223 -2.99 18.41 5.90
N PHE A 224 -3.74 17.36 5.60
CA PHE A 224 -3.25 15.98 5.52
C PHE A 224 -3.26 15.43 4.09
N ALA A 225 -3.69 16.21 3.10
CA ALA A 225 -3.72 15.82 1.71
C ALA A 225 -2.30 15.55 1.19
N LYS A 226 -2.14 14.45 0.42
CA LYS A 226 -0.88 14.08 -0.24
C LYS A 226 -0.54 15.05 -1.38
N ASP A 227 0.73 15.04 -1.79
CA ASP A 227 1.12 15.75 -3.01
C ASP A 227 0.42 15.12 -4.24
N PRO A 228 -0.22 15.90 -5.12
CA PRO A 228 -0.84 15.38 -6.33
C PRO A 228 0.11 14.59 -7.23
N MET A 229 1.41 14.95 -7.26
CA MET A 229 2.40 14.23 -8.05
C MET A 229 2.73 12.87 -7.42
N GLU A 230 2.84 12.82 -6.09
CA GLU A 230 3.03 11.57 -5.35
C GLU A 230 1.82 10.64 -5.52
N ALA A 231 0.60 11.18 -5.44
CA ALA A 231 -0.62 10.42 -5.70
C ALA A 231 -0.67 9.83 -7.13
N LYS A 232 -0.20 10.59 -8.14
CA LYS A 232 -0.07 10.08 -9.51
C LYS A 232 0.99 8.99 -9.64
N VAL A 233 2.12 9.11 -8.95
CA VAL A 233 3.16 8.08 -8.95
C VAL A 233 2.66 6.79 -8.31
N ASP A 234 1.95 6.88 -7.18
CA ASP A 234 1.31 5.74 -6.52
C ASP A 234 0.30 5.05 -7.47
N ASP A 235 -0.54 5.83 -8.16
CA ASP A 235 -1.51 5.32 -9.11
C ASP A 235 -0.85 4.64 -10.32
N ILE A 236 0.17 5.27 -10.92
CA ILE A 236 0.95 4.67 -12.00
C ILE A 236 1.62 3.38 -11.54
N ALA A 237 2.19 3.36 -10.34
CA ALA A 237 2.81 2.16 -9.78
C ALA A 237 1.80 1.02 -9.61
N ALA A 238 0.61 1.32 -9.10
CA ALA A 238 -0.47 0.34 -8.97
C ALA A 238 -0.96 -0.17 -10.33
N GLN A 239 -1.07 0.71 -11.33
CA GLN A 239 -1.40 0.31 -12.70
C GLN A 239 -0.30 -0.57 -13.32
N MET A 240 0.97 -0.26 -13.09
CA MET A 240 2.09 -1.09 -13.54
C MET A 240 2.08 -2.47 -12.90
N GLU A 241 1.81 -2.57 -11.60
CA GLU A 241 1.71 -3.84 -10.89
C GLU A 241 0.55 -4.68 -11.44
N LYS A 242 -0.61 -4.07 -11.65
CA LYS A 242 -1.76 -4.72 -12.27
C LYS A 242 -1.45 -5.21 -13.69
N MET A 243 -0.80 -4.37 -14.51
CA MET A 243 -0.41 -4.75 -15.87
C MET A 243 0.62 -5.88 -15.87
N ALA A 244 1.56 -5.89 -14.92
CA ALA A 244 2.52 -6.97 -14.74
C ALA A 244 1.83 -8.29 -14.35
N ALA A 245 0.83 -8.24 -13.47
CA ALA A 245 0.05 -9.40 -13.09
C ALA A 245 -0.82 -9.93 -14.24
N GLU A 246 -1.44 -9.04 -15.01
CA GLU A 246 -2.25 -9.42 -16.17
C GLU A 246 -1.38 -10.02 -17.29
N ASN A 247 -0.15 -9.54 -17.51
CA ASN A 247 0.76 -10.08 -18.53
C ASN A 247 1.66 -11.22 -18.04
N ALA A 248 1.37 -11.83 -16.89
CA ALA A 248 2.09 -13.02 -16.45
C ALA A 248 1.90 -14.18 -17.45
N ASP A 249 2.98 -14.88 -17.76
CA ASP A 249 3.05 -16.05 -18.63
C ASP A 249 3.83 -17.12 -17.84
N ASP A 250 3.11 -18.01 -17.16
CA ASP A 250 3.67 -18.92 -16.16
C ASP A 250 4.42 -20.09 -16.80
N ASP A 251 3.94 -20.60 -17.94
CA ASP A 251 4.57 -21.70 -18.68
C ASP A 251 5.51 -21.24 -19.80
N GLN A 252 5.61 -19.92 -20.00
CA GLN A 252 6.55 -19.23 -20.87
C GLN A 252 6.42 -19.67 -22.33
N ASP A 253 5.21 -20.01 -22.76
CA ASP A 253 4.91 -20.41 -24.13
C ASP A 253 4.67 -19.20 -25.08
N GLY A 254 4.65 -17.98 -24.52
CA GLY A 254 4.42 -16.73 -25.23
C GLY A 254 2.97 -16.25 -25.22
N VAL A 255 2.06 -16.97 -24.54
CA VAL A 255 0.66 -16.60 -24.36
C VAL A 255 0.42 -16.26 -22.88
N PRO A 256 0.08 -15.02 -22.54
CA PRO A 256 -0.21 -14.65 -21.16
C PRO A 256 -1.33 -15.49 -20.55
N ASN A 257 -1.23 -15.77 -19.24
CA ASN A 257 -2.14 -16.61 -18.45
C ASN A 257 -3.63 -16.28 -18.63
N TYR A 258 -3.98 -15.01 -18.91
CA TYR A 258 -5.37 -14.59 -19.12
C TYR A 258 -5.95 -14.98 -20.50
N LEU A 259 -5.09 -15.25 -21.48
CA LEU A 259 -5.45 -15.75 -22.82
C LEU A 259 -5.21 -17.24 -22.98
N ASP A 260 -4.31 -17.77 -22.16
CA ASP A 260 -3.89 -19.15 -22.21
C ASP A 260 -4.94 -20.10 -21.60
N ARG A 261 -5.27 -21.14 -22.37
CA ARG A 261 -6.19 -22.22 -21.96
C ARG A 261 -5.47 -23.47 -21.51
N ASP A 262 -4.18 -23.59 -21.79
CA ASP A 262 -3.32 -24.68 -21.41
C ASP A 262 -2.00 -24.14 -20.87
N ASN A 263 -2.06 -23.69 -19.61
CA ASN A 263 -0.92 -23.18 -18.82
C ASN A 263 0.03 -24.31 -18.35
N THR A 264 0.18 -25.29 -19.22
CA THR A 264 1.11 -26.39 -19.11
C THR A 264 1.75 -26.69 -20.47
N THR A 265 1.69 -25.79 -21.44
CA THR A 265 2.45 -25.97 -22.65
C THR A 265 3.94 -25.77 -22.37
N GLU A 266 4.79 -26.34 -23.21
CA GLU A 266 6.24 -26.27 -23.02
C GLU A 266 6.78 -25.03 -23.73
N SER A 267 7.54 -24.23 -23.00
CA SER A 267 8.23 -23.05 -23.55
C SER A 267 9.07 -23.43 -24.77
N GLY A 268 8.90 -22.70 -25.87
CA GLY A 268 9.61 -22.92 -27.13
C GLY A 268 8.86 -23.80 -28.14
N VAL A 269 7.79 -24.49 -27.74
CA VAL A 269 6.88 -25.17 -28.65
C VAL A 269 5.96 -24.14 -29.32
N ARG A 270 5.70 -24.29 -30.62
CA ARG A 270 4.73 -23.41 -31.29
C ARG A 270 3.33 -23.71 -30.77
N VAL A 271 2.68 -22.66 -30.30
CA VAL A 271 1.32 -22.70 -29.76
C VAL A 271 0.34 -21.94 -30.63
N ASP A 272 -0.94 -22.27 -30.49
CA ASP A 272 -2.01 -21.45 -31.03
C ASP A 272 -2.28 -20.21 -30.14
N SER A 273 -3.24 -19.36 -30.53
CA SER A 273 -3.57 -18.14 -29.79
C SER A 273 -4.18 -18.37 -28.39
N LYS A 274 -4.24 -19.62 -27.93
CA LYS A 274 -4.80 -20.05 -26.65
C LYS A 274 -3.79 -20.90 -25.87
N GLY A 275 -2.50 -20.82 -26.20
CA GLY A 275 -1.42 -21.52 -25.52
C GLY A 275 -1.46 -23.03 -25.66
N ARG A 276 -2.07 -23.57 -26.74
CA ARG A 276 -2.07 -25.02 -26.99
C ARG A 276 -1.03 -25.38 -28.02
N ALA A 277 -0.18 -26.36 -27.69
CA ALA A 277 0.81 -26.90 -28.62
C ALA A 277 0.17 -27.40 -29.94
N ILE A 278 0.85 -27.13 -31.06
CA ILE A 278 0.43 -27.60 -32.37
C ILE A 278 0.82 -29.09 -32.54
N ASP A 279 -0.19 -29.94 -32.69
CA ASP A 279 -0.08 -31.37 -33.03
C ASP A 279 -1.02 -31.64 -34.22
N MET A 280 -0.49 -31.61 -35.44
CA MET A 280 -1.29 -31.77 -36.66
C MET A 280 -1.69 -33.23 -36.92
N ASN A 281 -0.85 -34.19 -36.52
CA ASN A 281 -1.07 -35.60 -36.79
C ASN A 281 -1.89 -36.31 -35.69
N LYS A 282 -2.18 -35.60 -34.60
CA LYS A 282 -2.99 -36.02 -33.44
C LYS A 282 -2.44 -37.25 -32.74
N ASN A 283 -1.12 -37.44 -32.75
CA ASN A 283 -0.49 -38.55 -32.06
C ASN A 283 -0.19 -38.23 -30.57
N GLY A 284 -0.50 -37.02 -30.11
CA GLY A 284 -0.31 -36.58 -28.73
C GLY A 284 1.10 -36.06 -28.42
N ILE A 285 1.94 -35.89 -29.44
CA ILE A 285 3.28 -35.30 -29.37
C ILE A 285 3.26 -34.01 -30.21
N PRO A 286 3.67 -32.85 -29.65
CA PRO A 286 3.79 -31.64 -30.45
C PRO A 286 4.76 -31.81 -31.63
N ASP A 287 4.39 -31.29 -32.79
CA ASP A 287 5.14 -31.49 -34.04
C ASP A 287 6.60 -31.03 -33.92
N ASP A 288 6.85 -29.92 -33.20
CA ASP A 288 8.20 -29.37 -32.98
C ASP A 288 9.09 -30.31 -32.14
N MET A 289 8.50 -31.12 -31.27
CA MET A 289 9.23 -32.09 -30.44
C MET A 289 9.49 -33.42 -31.15
N GLU A 290 8.77 -33.74 -32.22
CA GLU A 290 8.88 -35.05 -32.88
C GLU A 290 10.24 -35.29 -33.50
N SER A 291 10.85 -34.28 -34.11
CA SER A 291 12.14 -34.43 -34.79
C SER A 291 13.26 -34.79 -33.80
N SER A 292 13.26 -34.15 -32.63
CA SER A 292 14.24 -34.41 -31.58
C SER A 292 14.00 -35.79 -30.94
N LEU A 293 12.74 -36.18 -30.75
CA LEU A 293 12.34 -37.49 -30.26
C LEU A 293 12.72 -38.62 -31.23
N ASN A 294 12.39 -38.49 -32.51
CA ASN A 294 12.71 -39.47 -33.56
C ASN A 294 14.23 -39.65 -33.77
N SER A 295 15.03 -38.62 -33.47
CA SER A 295 16.50 -38.73 -33.56
C SER A 295 17.13 -39.54 -32.42
N ARG A 296 16.46 -39.59 -31.26
CA ARG A 296 16.95 -40.26 -30.04
C ARG A 296 16.22 -41.57 -29.73
N TYR A 297 15.01 -41.75 -30.25
CA TYR A 297 14.13 -42.89 -30.03
C TYR A 297 13.57 -43.44 -31.36
N ALA A 298 12.95 -44.62 -31.35
CA ALA A 298 12.35 -45.25 -32.52
C ALA A 298 11.17 -44.41 -33.00
N SER A 299 11.07 -44.18 -34.30
CA SER A 299 9.98 -43.41 -34.87
C SER A 299 8.63 -44.10 -34.65
N GLN A 300 7.53 -43.34 -34.69
CA GLN A 300 6.19 -43.92 -34.61
C GLN A 300 5.96 -44.99 -35.69
N SER A 301 6.56 -44.84 -36.88
CA SER A 301 6.54 -45.86 -37.94
C SER A 301 7.32 -47.12 -37.58
N ASP A 302 8.42 -47.01 -36.85
CA ASP A 302 9.19 -48.17 -36.37
C ASP A 302 8.37 -48.96 -35.36
N ILE A 303 7.67 -48.25 -34.46
CA ILE A 303 6.77 -48.84 -33.47
C ILE A 303 5.56 -49.51 -34.16
N GLN A 304 4.95 -48.86 -35.14
CA GLN A 304 3.79 -49.41 -35.85
C GLN A 304 4.16 -50.63 -36.71
N THR A 305 5.36 -50.65 -37.31
CA THR A 305 5.89 -51.79 -38.07
C THR A 305 6.17 -52.97 -37.14
N ALA A 306 6.67 -52.72 -35.93
CA ALA A 306 6.82 -53.74 -34.89
C ALA A 306 5.47 -54.31 -34.42
N ILE A 307 4.43 -53.49 -34.32
CA ILE A 307 3.08 -53.90 -33.88
C ILE A 307 2.37 -54.78 -34.94
N ASN A 308 2.49 -54.44 -36.22
CA ASN A 308 1.72 -55.07 -37.31
C ASN A 308 2.20 -56.48 -37.71
N GLY A 309 3.27 -57.02 -37.12
CA GLY A 309 3.89 -58.30 -37.51
C GLY A 309 3.64 -59.48 -36.55
N ALA A 310 2.72 -59.40 -35.60
CA ALA A 310 2.82 -60.20 -34.38
C ALA A 310 1.75 -61.30 -34.16
N ASP A 311 2.19 -62.56 -34.24
CA ASP A 311 1.66 -63.70 -33.48
C ASP A 311 2.82 -64.32 -32.66
N GLY A 312 2.66 -64.46 -31.34
CA GLY A 312 3.53 -65.22 -30.42
C GLY A 312 4.96 -64.71 -30.15
N ALA A 313 5.61 -64.00 -31.08
CA ALA A 313 6.97 -63.44 -30.93
C ALA A 313 7.02 -62.12 -30.12
N ASN A 314 5.85 -61.58 -29.76
CA ASN A 314 5.65 -60.20 -29.29
C ASN A 314 6.13 -59.92 -27.86
N GLN A 315 6.07 -60.89 -26.94
CA GLN A 315 6.47 -60.64 -25.54
C GLN A 315 7.98 -60.39 -25.40
N ASN A 316 8.80 -61.00 -26.25
CA ASN A 316 10.24 -60.74 -26.28
C ASN A 316 10.57 -59.38 -26.92
N LEU A 317 9.80 -58.97 -27.95
CA LEU A 317 9.98 -57.67 -28.59
C LEU A 317 9.55 -56.52 -27.66
N ILE A 318 8.40 -56.64 -27.00
CA ILE A 318 7.95 -55.63 -26.03
C ILE A 318 8.95 -55.56 -24.85
N LYS A 319 9.42 -56.71 -24.33
CA LYS A 319 10.50 -56.74 -23.33
C LYS A 319 11.76 -56.02 -23.82
N GLN A 320 12.15 -56.27 -25.06
CA GLN A 320 13.31 -55.63 -25.69
C GLN A 320 13.11 -54.12 -25.82
N LEU A 321 11.96 -53.66 -26.32
CA LEU A 321 11.67 -52.24 -26.49
C LEU A 321 11.61 -51.48 -25.15
N ILE A 322 11.06 -52.11 -24.12
CA ILE A 322 11.09 -51.57 -22.75
C ILE A 322 12.54 -51.45 -22.28
N ASN A 323 13.33 -52.53 -22.40
CA ASN A 323 14.71 -52.58 -21.93
C ASN A 323 15.68 -51.70 -22.72
N GLU A 324 15.39 -51.42 -23.98
CA GLU A 324 16.13 -50.49 -24.84
C GLU A 324 15.74 -49.02 -24.59
N GLY A 325 14.78 -48.77 -23.68
CA GLY A 325 14.41 -47.43 -23.24
C GLY A 325 13.46 -46.68 -24.17
N TYR A 326 12.69 -47.39 -25.01
CA TYR A 326 11.65 -46.77 -25.84
C TYR A 326 10.37 -46.47 -25.06
N VAL A 327 10.16 -47.14 -23.93
CA VAL A 327 9.03 -46.89 -23.03
C VAL A 327 9.53 -46.12 -21.82
N ASN A 328 9.25 -44.81 -21.79
CA ASN A 328 9.66 -43.91 -20.71
C ASN A 328 8.47 -43.10 -20.17
N VAL A 329 8.56 -42.68 -18.92
CA VAL A 329 7.64 -41.71 -18.32
C VAL A 329 8.36 -40.40 -18.11
N TYR A 330 7.85 -39.33 -18.71
CA TYR A 330 8.45 -37.99 -18.66
C TYR A 330 7.78 -37.09 -17.62
N PHE A 331 8.54 -36.08 -17.18
CA PHE A 331 8.17 -35.14 -16.13
C PHE A 331 8.49 -33.71 -16.56
N ARG A 332 7.71 -32.74 -16.08
CA ARG A 332 8.05 -31.32 -16.20
C ARG A 332 9.28 -30.98 -15.36
N PHE A 333 9.85 -29.79 -15.64
CA PHE A 333 10.87 -29.20 -14.78
C PHE A 333 10.42 -29.21 -13.32
N ASN A 334 11.32 -29.64 -12.44
CA ASN A 334 11.09 -29.66 -11.00
C ASN A 334 9.82 -30.41 -10.51
N SER A 335 9.27 -31.31 -11.33
CA SER A 335 8.01 -32.00 -11.03
C SER A 335 8.21 -33.50 -10.80
N THR A 336 7.40 -34.06 -9.90
CA THR A 336 7.24 -35.49 -9.67
C THR A 336 5.95 -36.06 -10.27
N LYS A 337 5.12 -35.23 -10.90
CA LYS A 337 3.87 -35.66 -11.55
C LYS A 337 4.16 -36.07 -13.00
N PRO A 338 3.84 -37.31 -13.42
CA PRO A 338 3.96 -37.72 -14.82
C PRO A 338 3.17 -36.81 -15.75
N THR A 339 3.70 -36.55 -16.94
CA THR A 339 2.97 -35.82 -17.99
C THR A 339 1.83 -36.66 -18.57
N THR A 340 0.80 -36.00 -19.08
CA THR A 340 -0.39 -36.67 -19.63
C THR A 340 -0.06 -37.60 -20.80
N TYR A 341 0.89 -37.22 -21.67
CA TYR A 341 1.35 -38.05 -22.79
C TYR A 341 2.10 -39.31 -22.33
N SER A 342 2.66 -39.32 -21.11
CA SER A 342 3.35 -40.50 -20.55
C SER A 342 2.39 -41.59 -20.04
N LEU A 343 1.08 -41.32 -19.99
CA LEU A 343 0.08 -42.31 -19.56
C LEU A 343 0.05 -43.54 -20.48
N GLY A 344 0.34 -43.37 -21.77
CA GLY A 344 0.47 -44.49 -22.71
C GLY A 344 1.59 -45.45 -22.33
N ALA A 345 2.77 -44.91 -21.98
CA ALA A 345 3.91 -45.70 -21.52
C ALA A 345 3.60 -46.45 -20.22
N ILE A 346 2.94 -45.79 -19.26
CA ILE A 346 2.49 -46.43 -18.01
C ILE A 346 1.55 -47.59 -18.32
N ASN A 347 0.56 -47.40 -19.19
CA ASN A 347 -0.38 -48.46 -19.56
C ASN A 347 0.34 -49.63 -20.24
N THR A 348 1.30 -49.38 -21.13
CA THR A 348 2.12 -50.43 -21.76
C THR A 348 2.82 -51.30 -20.72
N ILE A 349 3.45 -50.70 -19.70
CA ILE A 349 4.10 -51.44 -18.61
C ILE A 349 3.07 -52.22 -17.78
N VAL A 350 1.92 -51.63 -17.46
CA VAL A 350 0.85 -52.32 -16.71
C VAL A 350 0.35 -53.56 -17.46
N GLN A 351 0.07 -53.44 -18.76
CA GLN A 351 -0.40 -54.56 -19.58
C GLN A 351 0.65 -55.67 -19.63
N TYR A 352 1.91 -55.32 -19.95
CA TYR A 352 3.00 -56.28 -20.00
C TYR A 352 3.16 -57.04 -18.67
N MET A 353 3.11 -56.33 -17.53
CA MET A 353 3.29 -56.94 -16.21
C MET A 353 2.10 -57.80 -15.77
N LYS A 354 0.88 -57.53 -16.27
CA LYS A 354 -0.32 -58.36 -16.06
C LYS A 354 -0.27 -59.63 -16.89
N ASP A 355 0.14 -59.52 -18.15
CA ASP A 355 0.28 -60.65 -19.07
C ASP A 355 1.44 -61.58 -18.70
N ASN A 356 2.42 -61.08 -17.94
CA ASN A 356 3.59 -61.83 -17.48
C ASN A 356 3.69 -61.83 -15.94
N PRO A 357 2.90 -62.64 -15.21
CA PRO A 357 2.85 -62.61 -13.75
C PRO A 357 4.18 -62.90 -13.04
N SER A 358 5.11 -63.61 -13.69
CA SER A 358 6.44 -63.93 -13.15
C SER A 358 7.50 -62.85 -13.41
N ALA A 359 7.21 -61.85 -14.26
CA ALA A 359 8.16 -60.79 -14.58
C ALA A 359 8.30 -59.79 -13.42
N SER A 360 9.49 -59.20 -13.25
CA SER A 360 9.72 -58.07 -12.35
C SER A 360 10.32 -56.90 -13.13
N ALA A 361 10.13 -55.68 -12.64
CA ALA A 361 10.61 -54.47 -13.30
C ALA A 361 11.43 -53.60 -12.35
N THR A 362 12.53 -53.04 -12.85
CA THR A 362 13.32 -52.00 -12.20
C THR A 362 13.02 -50.66 -12.86
N LEU A 363 12.62 -49.68 -12.06
CA LEU A 363 12.32 -48.31 -12.45
C LEU A 363 13.50 -47.42 -12.07
N THR A 364 14.08 -46.74 -13.04
CA THR A 364 15.19 -45.80 -12.79
C THR A 364 14.77 -44.39 -13.17
N GLY A 365 14.72 -43.49 -12.19
CA GLY A 365 14.42 -42.07 -12.40
C GLY A 365 15.67 -41.26 -12.72
N PHE A 366 15.47 -40.20 -13.51
CA PHE A 366 16.51 -39.25 -13.93
C PHE A 366 16.00 -37.81 -13.79
N ALA A 367 16.94 -36.88 -13.68
CA ALA A 367 16.75 -35.43 -13.70
C ALA A 367 17.69 -34.79 -14.74
N ASP A 368 17.41 -33.55 -15.12
CA ASP A 368 18.36 -32.75 -15.91
C ASP A 368 19.45 -32.16 -15.00
N GLU A 369 20.46 -31.55 -15.59
CA GLU A 369 21.63 -30.99 -14.89
C GLU A 369 21.35 -29.65 -14.19
N ILE A 370 20.11 -29.14 -14.26
CA ILE A 370 19.71 -27.89 -13.61
C ILE A 370 19.43 -28.16 -12.12
N GLY A 371 20.29 -27.65 -11.24
CA GLY A 371 20.14 -27.77 -9.80
C GLY A 371 21.38 -28.36 -9.14
N SER A 372 21.30 -28.64 -7.83
CA SER A 372 22.39 -29.35 -7.17
C SER A 372 22.30 -30.86 -7.43
N PRO A 373 23.44 -31.57 -7.50
CA PRO A 373 23.44 -33.03 -7.67
C PRO A 373 22.62 -33.76 -6.60
N GLU A 374 22.66 -33.31 -5.34
CA GLU A 374 21.88 -33.89 -4.23
C GLU A 374 20.38 -33.68 -4.42
N TYR A 375 19.98 -32.51 -4.92
CA TYR A 375 18.59 -32.21 -5.24
C TYR A 375 18.09 -33.11 -6.36
N ASN A 376 18.87 -33.21 -7.43
CA ASN A 376 18.54 -34.03 -8.61
C ASN A 376 18.48 -35.51 -8.28
N LYS A 377 19.36 -36.01 -7.41
CA LYS A 377 19.28 -37.36 -6.85
C LYS A 377 17.93 -37.59 -6.16
N THR A 378 17.57 -36.73 -5.22
CA THR A 378 16.30 -36.83 -4.49
C THR A 378 15.07 -36.69 -5.40
N LEU A 379 15.11 -35.79 -6.38
CA LEU A 379 14.03 -35.61 -7.35
C LEU A 379 13.84 -36.85 -8.23
N SER A 380 14.93 -37.43 -8.73
CA SER A 380 14.91 -38.64 -9.54
C SER A 380 14.33 -39.85 -8.80
N GLU A 381 14.66 -40.01 -7.50
CA GLU A 381 14.10 -41.05 -6.64
C GLU A 381 12.60 -40.87 -6.42
N ARG A 382 12.15 -39.62 -6.17
CA ARG A 382 10.72 -39.31 -6.02
C ARG A 382 9.93 -39.58 -7.31
N ARG A 383 10.52 -39.34 -8.48
CA ARG A 383 9.91 -39.66 -9.78
C ARG A 383 9.72 -41.16 -9.96
N ALA A 384 10.78 -41.95 -9.73
CA ALA A 384 10.69 -43.41 -9.79
C ALA A 384 9.64 -43.95 -8.82
N LYS A 385 9.61 -43.39 -7.59
CA LYS A 385 8.58 -43.72 -6.60
C LYS A 385 7.17 -43.42 -7.07
N MET A 386 6.92 -42.24 -7.61
CA MET A 386 5.59 -41.87 -8.10
C MET A 386 5.09 -42.87 -9.16
N VAL A 387 5.95 -43.24 -10.11
CA VAL A 387 5.59 -44.22 -11.15
C VAL A 387 5.32 -45.60 -10.54
N SER A 388 6.15 -46.04 -9.59
CA SER A 388 5.92 -47.30 -8.87
C SER A 388 4.58 -47.31 -8.13
N ASP A 389 4.22 -46.21 -7.47
CA ASP A 389 2.94 -46.05 -6.78
C ASP A 389 1.76 -46.13 -7.77
N VAL A 390 1.89 -45.50 -8.95
CA VAL A 390 0.89 -45.58 -10.03
C VAL A 390 0.72 -47.02 -10.55
N LEU A 391 1.82 -47.73 -10.80
CA LEU A 391 1.77 -49.14 -11.24
C LEU A 391 1.14 -50.05 -10.19
N THR A 392 1.44 -49.80 -8.91
CA THR A 392 0.85 -50.54 -7.78
C THR A 392 -0.65 -50.30 -7.70
N ALA A 393 -1.08 -49.03 -7.81
CA ALA A 393 -2.50 -48.68 -7.87
C ALA A 393 -3.23 -49.30 -9.08
N ALA A 394 -2.52 -49.54 -10.18
CA ALA A 394 -3.05 -50.23 -11.37
C ALA A 394 -3.12 -51.77 -11.21
N GLY A 395 -2.70 -52.31 -10.06
CA GLY A 395 -2.84 -53.72 -9.69
C GLY A 395 -1.58 -54.58 -9.88
N ILE A 396 -0.41 -53.98 -10.06
CA ILE A 396 0.88 -54.71 -10.06
C ILE A 396 1.35 -54.86 -8.61
N ASP A 397 1.79 -56.05 -8.22
CA ASP A 397 2.33 -56.27 -6.87
C ASP A 397 3.60 -55.44 -6.65
N ALA A 398 3.65 -54.67 -5.57
CA ALA A 398 4.80 -53.85 -5.20
C ALA A 398 6.08 -54.67 -5.04
N SER A 399 5.99 -55.95 -4.66
CA SER A 399 7.17 -56.83 -4.55
C SER A 399 7.83 -57.12 -5.89
N ARG A 400 7.16 -56.85 -7.01
CA ARG A 400 7.66 -57.04 -8.38
C ARG A 400 8.30 -55.77 -8.94
N LEU A 401 8.31 -54.67 -8.19
CA LEU A 401 8.79 -53.37 -8.62
C LEU A 401 9.97 -52.94 -7.75
N ALA A 402 11.14 -52.81 -8.36
CA ALA A 402 12.30 -52.17 -7.75
C ALA A 402 12.40 -50.73 -8.26
N GLN A 403 12.78 -49.78 -7.41
CA GLN A 403 12.94 -48.37 -7.79
C GLN A 403 14.32 -47.84 -7.40
N ASN A 404 14.92 -47.04 -8.28
CA ASN A 404 16.16 -46.32 -8.07
C ASN A 404 16.04 -44.91 -8.67
N GLY A 405 16.77 -43.93 -8.13
CA GLY A 405 16.97 -42.64 -8.79
C GLY A 405 18.43 -42.46 -9.11
N ASP A 406 18.79 -42.21 -10.36
CA ASP A 406 20.18 -42.09 -10.80
C ASP A 406 20.73 -40.66 -10.72
N GLY A 407 19.88 -39.69 -10.37
CA GLY A 407 20.24 -38.28 -10.37
C GLY A 407 20.21 -37.69 -11.77
N GLU A 408 21.21 -36.90 -12.12
CA GLU A 408 21.29 -36.17 -13.39
C GLU A 408 21.69 -37.09 -14.57
N ASP A 409 20.99 -36.96 -15.71
CA ASP A 409 21.34 -37.62 -16.97
C ASP A 409 21.87 -36.58 -17.97
N ALA A 410 23.19 -36.59 -18.16
CA ALA A 410 23.93 -35.66 -19.02
C ALA A 410 24.07 -36.13 -20.47
N SER A 411 23.23 -37.07 -20.94
CA SER A 411 23.28 -37.58 -22.32
C SER A 411 22.70 -36.62 -23.38
N VAL A 412 22.25 -35.43 -22.96
CA VAL A 412 21.67 -34.39 -23.80
C VAL A 412 22.56 -33.16 -23.85
N ASP A 413 22.37 -32.32 -24.87
CA ASP A 413 23.01 -31.00 -24.89
C ASP A 413 22.39 -30.13 -23.81
N LYS A 414 23.19 -29.81 -22.78
CA LYS A 414 22.82 -28.94 -21.67
C LYS A 414 22.33 -27.55 -22.08
N ASN A 415 22.68 -27.10 -23.29
CA ASN A 415 22.27 -25.78 -23.78
C ASN A 415 20.91 -25.81 -24.49
N SER A 416 20.35 -26.99 -24.79
CA SER A 416 19.04 -27.13 -25.44
C SER A 416 17.97 -27.45 -24.41
N ALA A 417 17.00 -26.55 -24.24
CA ALA A 417 15.87 -26.75 -23.35
C ALA A 417 15.06 -28.01 -23.72
N ASP A 418 14.77 -28.16 -25.01
CA ASP A 418 14.04 -29.32 -25.55
C ASP A 418 14.78 -30.63 -25.27
N ALA A 419 16.12 -30.63 -25.39
CA ALA A 419 16.90 -31.82 -25.11
C ALA A 419 16.86 -32.20 -23.63
N ARG A 420 16.93 -31.22 -22.70
CA ARG A 420 16.83 -31.47 -21.25
C ARG A 420 15.51 -32.10 -20.83
N GLN A 421 14.41 -31.77 -21.51
CA GLN A 421 13.12 -32.39 -21.22
C GLN A 421 13.15 -33.91 -21.40
N LEU A 422 13.93 -34.41 -22.35
CA LEU A 422 14.02 -35.84 -22.67
C LEU A 422 14.75 -36.67 -21.61
N VAL A 423 15.52 -36.04 -20.74
CA VAL A 423 16.23 -36.70 -19.63
C VAL A 423 15.52 -36.55 -18.29
N ARG A 424 14.45 -35.75 -18.22
CA ARG A 424 13.53 -35.72 -17.08
C ARG A 424 12.56 -36.89 -17.16
N ARG A 425 13.08 -38.12 -16.99
CA ARG A 425 12.33 -39.35 -17.25
C ARG A 425 12.48 -40.42 -16.17
N VAL A 426 11.60 -41.42 -16.22
CA VAL A 426 11.77 -42.73 -15.60
C VAL A 426 11.82 -43.77 -16.71
N THR A 427 12.87 -44.57 -16.71
CA THR A 427 13.06 -45.71 -17.62
C THR A 427 12.75 -47.02 -16.89
N PHE A 428 12.50 -48.08 -17.65
CA PHE A 428 12.13 -49.39 -17.10
C PHE A 428 13.07 -50.46 -17.61
N ARG A 429 13.34 -51.46 -16.77
CA ARG A 429 14.04 -52.68 -17.13
C ARG A 429 13.28 -53.89 -16.59
N ILE A 430 12.80 -54.75 -17.48
CA ILE A 430 12.18 -56.03 -17.14
C ILE A 430 13.29 -57.08 -16.91
N ASN A 431 13.28 -57.70 -15.74
CA ASN A 431 14.22 -58.76 -15.34
C ASN A 431 13.75 -60.13 -15.85
#